data_AF-A0A1V6AZX6-F1
#
_entry.id   AF-A0A1V6AZX6-F1
#
_cell.length_a   1.000
_cell.length_b   1.000
_cell.length_c   1.000
_cell.angle_alpha   90.00
_cell.angle_beta   90.00
_cell.angle_gamma   90.00
#
_symmetry.space_group_name_H-M   'P 1'
#
loop_
_entity.id
_entity.type
_entity.pdbx_description
1 polymer ?
#
loop_
_entity_poly.entity_id
_entity_poly.type
_entity_poly.pdbx_seq_one_letter_code
_entity_poly.pdbx_strand_id
1 'polypeptide(L)'
;MTARIMNAEKAAALFGAVAFLLAAVVCTAPAGPTPDVGGTGFLKGRVHDAARAGASLEERFAAARSEAARSSPSGTFFAAARFESVSRIHFGRPDGAGPLTVASGDSRIIIRETSGDDPSIREGDEKRTPSPAAWLILSDVKTGRVVDATILDPERTYAFDSQAVFWLGNPPGAESLSFIETRFQAASDPEVRERMLLVLSRHNDSRVYGLLRRIALEDREMDVRRSAVFWLGTIPDPRAPAGLKEIYRLDRDPEIKERVVFALSLRPEKEAVLELIRIARKDADDSARRNAVFWLGQKASAESVRALKDIIESPGEERQLKEQAVFAVSQLPPERAVPMLIDIARTHRSSSVRKKALFWLGQTGDPAALKLFEEILLKK
;
A
#
# COMPACT_ATOMS: atom_id res chain seq x y z
N MET A 1 -28.96 20.76 -10.84
CA MET A 1 -27.56 20.73 -11.32
C MET A 1 -26.77 19.89 -10.32
N THR A 2 -26.57 18.63 -10.67
CA THR A 2 -26.40 17.50 -9.76
C THR A 2 -24.91 17.22 -9.56
N ALA A 3 -24.35 17.69 -8.45
CA ALA A 3 -23.00 17.31 -8.04
C ALA A 3 -23.06 15.90 -7.44
N ARG A 4 -22.41 14.93 -8.10
CA ARG A 4 -22.23 13.56 -7.62
C ARG A 4 -21.44 13.59 -6.32
N ILE A 5 -22.16 13.50 -5.21
CA ILE A 5 -21.63 13.16 -3.89
C ILE A 5 -21.03 11.76 -4.01
N MET A 6 -19.72 11.68 -3.85
CA MET A 6 -18.98 10.43 -3.81
C MET A 6 -19.38 9.73 -2.50
N ASN A 7 -20.16 8.64 -2.60
CA ASN A 7 -20.65 7.84 -1.47
C ASN A 7 -19.49 7.40 -0.55
N ALA A 8 -19.61 7.71 0.74
CA ALA A 8 -18.71 7.31 1.81
C ALA A 8 -18.52 5.78 1.92
N GLU A 9 -19.42 4.98 1.34
CA GLU A 9 -19.30 3.51 1.26
C GLU A 9 -18.12 3.05 0.38
N LYS A 10 -17.69 3.82 -0.64
CA LYS A 10 -16.53 3.45 -1.46
C LYS A 10 -15.19 3.76 -0.80
N ALA A 11 -15.15 4.72 0.13
CA ALA A 11 -13.97 4.93 0.97
C ALA A 11 -13.86 3.82 2.04
N ALA A 12 -14.98 3.33 2.58
CA ALA A 12 -15.00 2.22 3.52
C ALA A 12 -14.57 0.87 2.89
N ALA A 13 -14.82 0.66 1.59
CA ALA A 13 -14.37 -0.55 0.88
C ALA A 13 -12.84 -0.65 0.71
N LEU A 14 -12.09 0.44 0.92
CA LEU A 14 -10.62 0.43 0.97
C LEU A 14 -10.05 0.28 2.39
N PHE A 15 -10.89 0.36 3.43
CA PHE A 15 -10.49 0.43 4.84
C PHE A 15 -11.16 -0.60 5.76
N GLY A 16 -11.88 -1.56 5.20
CA GLY A 16 -12.46 -2.67 5.94
C GLY A 16 -11.45 -3.78 6.26
N ALA A 17 -10.47 -3.50 7.13
CA ALA A 17 -9.80 -4.47 8.03
C ALA A 17 -8.62 -3.83 8.79
N VAL A 18 -8.83 -2.75 9.55
CA VAL A 18 -7.87 -2.36 10.60
C VAL A 18 -8.62 -1.86 11.83
N ALA A 19 -9.20 -2.80 12.57
CA ALA A 19 -9.55 -2.64 13.98
C ALA A 19 -9.92 -4.01 14.56
N PHE A 20 -8.97 -4.73 15.16
CA PHE A 20 -9.27 -5.62 16.27
C PHE A 20 -8.14 -5.64 17.30
N LEU A 21 -8.59 -5.62 18.55
CA LEU A 21 -7.83 -5.51 19.79
C LEU A 21 -6.71 -6.55 19.95
N LEU A 22 -5.67 -6.12 20.67
CA LEU A 22 -4.75 -6.98 21.43
C LEU A 22 -5.52 -7.99 22.29
N ALA A 23 -5.35 -9.26 21.98
CA ALA A 23 -5.36 -10.35 22.97
C ALA A 23 -4.30 -11.38 22.55
N ALA A 24 -3.15 -11.33 23.21
CA ALA A 24 -2.10 -12.33 23.05
C ALA A 24 -2.57 -13.67 23.64
N VAL A 25 -3.08 -14.56 22.80
CA VAL A 25 -3.15 -15.98 23.12
C VAL A 25 -1.93 -16.63 22.50
N VAL A 26 -0.97 -17.02 23.34
CA VAL A 26 0.16 -17.85 22.96
C VAL A 26 -0.39 -19.26 22.69
N CYS A 27 -0.84 -19.50 21.46
CA CYS A 27 -1.00 -20.85 20.94
C CYS A 27 0.31 -21.22 20.24
N THR A 28 1.13 -22.04 20.89
CA THR A 28 2.21 -22.76 20.24
C THR A 28 1.62 -23.78 19.27
N ALA A 29 1.36 -23.37 18.03
CA ALA A 29 1.07 -24.31 16.95
C ALA A 29 2.38 -25.01 16.54
N PRO A 30 2.36 -26.33 16.29
CA PRO A 30 3.56 -27.06 15.88
C PRO A 30 3.98 -26.58 14.49
N ALA A 31 5.30 -26.49 14.27
CA ALA A 31 5.88 -26.20 12.97
C ALA A 31 5.31 -27.18 11.93
N GLY A 32 4.47 -26.67 11.03
CA GLY A 32 4.03 -27.39 9.84
C GLY A 32 5.22 -27.77 8.97
N PRO A 33 5.08 -28.79 8.09
CA PRO A 33 6.17 -29.26 7.25
C PRO A 33 6.74 -28.10 6.43
N THR A 34 8.05 -27.91 6.47
CA THR A 34 8.78 -26.95 5.64
C THR A 34 8.46 -27.20 4.16
N PRO A 35 7.79 -26.28 3.45
CA PRO A 35 7.44 -26.48 2.05
C PRO A 35 8.71 -26.51 1.19
N ASP A 36 8.70 -27.40 0.20
CA ASP A 36 9.77 -27.69 -0.76
C ASP A 36 10.51 -26.43 -1.24
N VAL A 37 11.79 -26.33 -0.87
CA VAL A 37 12.57 -25.08 -0.85
C VAL A 37 13.19 -24.73 -2.23
N GLY A 38 12.97 -25.52 -3.29
CA GLY A 38 13.64 -25.30 -4.59
C GLY A 38 12.77 -25.27 -5.85
N GLY A 39 11.56 -25.83 -5.82
CA GLY A 39 10.85 -26.24 -7.05
C GLY A 39 9.66 -25.38 -7.47
N THR A 40 9.09 -25.72 -8.64
CA THR A 40 7.83 -25.20 -9.20
C THR A 40 6.59 -25.72 -8.48
N GLY A 41 6.70 -26.26 -7.26
CA GLY A 41 5.63 -27.00 -6.58
C GLY A 41 4.31 -26.22 -6.40
N PHE A 42 4.40 -24.90 -6.31
CA PHE A 42 3.28 -23.96 -6.20
C PHE A 42 2.68 -23.56 -7.57
N LEU A 43 3.31 -23.94 -8.68
CA LEU A 43 2.81 -23.79 -10.05
C LEU A 43 2.32 -25.16 -10.56
N LYS A 44 1.13 -25.22 -11.14
CA LYS A 44 0.49 -26.44 -11.66
C LYS A 44 0.04 -26.25 -13.11
N GLY A 45 -0.28 -27.34 -13.80
CA GLY A 45 -0.71 -27.31 -15.20
C GLY A 45 0.49 -27.26 -16.15
N ARG A 46 0.45 -26.37 -17.15
CA ARG A 46 1.49 -26.26 -18.19
C ARG A 46 2.68 -25.45 -17.70
N VAL A 47 3.52 -26.07 -16.87
CA VAL A 47 4.74 -25.47 -16.33
C VAL A 47 5.96 -26.02 -17.09
N HIS A 48 6.73 -25.14 -17.71
CA HIS A 48 7.99 -25.46 -18.37
C HIS A 48 9.14 -25.02 -17.48
N ASP A 49 10.01 -25.95 -17.07
CA ASP A 49 11.22 -25.60 -16.34
C ASP A 49 12.29 -25.11 -17.31
N ALA A 50 12.53 -23.80 -17.31
CA ALA A 50 13.57 -23.13 -18.07
C ALA A 50 14.75 -22.71 -17.19
N ALA A 51 14.82 -23.20 -15.94
CA ALA A 51 15.98 -23.00 -15.10
C ALA A 51 17.17 -23.77 -15.69
N ARG A 52 18.16 -23.05 -16.21
CA ARG A 52 19.39 -23.64 -16.74
C ARG A 52 20.58 -23.23 -15.87
N ALA A 53 21.23 -24.22 -15.28
CA ALA A 53 22.44 -24.02 -14.48
C ALA A 53 23.51 -23.27 -15.30
N GLY A 54 24.13 -22.26 -14.68
CA GLY A 54 25.18 -21.43 -15.30
C GLY A 54 24.68 -20.37 -16.30
N ALA A 55 23.42 -20.41 -16.74
CA ALA A 55 22.85 -19.37 -17.59
C ALA A 55 22.33 -18.19 -16.74
N SER A 56 22.51 -16.97 -17.24
CA SER A 56 21.90 -15.75 -16.69
C SER A 56 20.38 -15.77 -16.84
N LEU A 57 19.70 -14.95 -16.04
CA LEU A 57 18.26 -14.75 -16.10
C LEU A 57 17.80 -14.22 -17.48
N GLU A 58 18.62 -13.39 -18.13
CA GLU A 58 18.36 -12.93 -19.50
C GLU A 58 18.43 -14.07 -20.52
N GLU A 59 19.44 -14.93 -20.45
CA GLU A 59 19.55 -16.10 -21.33
C GLU A 59 18.39 -17.08 -21.13
N ARG A 60 17.98 -17.32 -19.88
CA ARG A 60 16.82 -18.15 -19.55
C ARG A 60 15.53 -17.56 -20.11
N PHE A 61 15.32 -16.25 -19.95
CA PHE A 61 14.14 -15.56 -20.50
C PHE A 61 14.14 -15.57 -22.03
N ALA A 62 15.28 -15.37 -22.68
CA ALA A 62 15.40 -15.44 -24.13
C ALA A 62 15.09 -16.85 -24.66
N ALA A 63 15.59 -17.90 -24.01
CA ALA A 63 15.29 -19.29 -24.35
C ALA A 63 13.79 -19.59 -24.17
N ALA A 64 13.19 -19.19 -23.05
CA ALA A 64 11.76 -19.32 -22.79
C ALA A 64 10.92 -18.63 -23.87
N ARG A 65 11.30 -17.40 -24.29
CA ARG A 65 10.64 -16.68 -25.37
C ARG A 65 10.76 -17.40 -26.71
N SER A 66 11.93 -17.92 -27.06
CA SER A 66 12.13 -18.69 -28.29
C SER A 66 11.31 -19.98 -28.30
N GLU A 67 11.15 -20.64 -27.15
CA GLU A 67 10.27 -21.80 -27.04
C GLU A 67 8.80 -21.40 -27.16
N ALA A 68 8.37 -20.35 -26.46
CA ALA A 68 7.03 -19.80 -26.55
C ALA A 68 6.66 -19.36 -27.98
N ALA A 69 7.62 -18.85 -28.76
CA ALA A 69 7.40 -18.49 -30.15
C ALA A 69 7.01 -19.66 -31.06
N ARG A 70 7.34 -20.90 -30.66
CA ARG A 70 6.96 -22.11 -31.39
C ARG A 70 5.62 -22.69 -30.94
N SER A 71 5.17 -22.35 -29.73
CA SER A 71 4.08 -23.05 -29.04
C SER A 71 2.93 -22.16 -28.57
N SER A 72 3.09 -20.83 -28.59
CA SER A 72 2.10 -19.89 -28.05
C SER A 72 1.19 -19.30 -29.13
N PRO A 73 -0.09 -19.70 -29.19
CA PRO A 73 -1.06 -19.12 -30.12
C PRO A 73 -1.54 -17.71 -29.72
N SER A 74 -1.36 -17.29 -28.46
CA SER A 74 -1.84 -15.99 -27.95
C SER A 74 -0.93 -14.81 -28.31
N GLY A 75 0.27 -15.06 -28.84
CA GLY A 75 1.29 -14.03 -29.07
C GLY A 75 1.96 -13.51 -27.80
N THR A 76 1.55 -13.99 -26.62
CA THR A 76 2.17 -13.67 -25.32
C THR A 76 2.68 -14.95 -24.63
N PHE A 77 3.49 -14.80 -23.60
CA PHE A 77 3.92 -15.91 -22.76
C PHE A 77 4.18 -15.47 -21.32
N PHE A 78 3.98 -16.39 -20.38
CA PHE A 78 4.27 -16.17 -18.98
C PHE A 78 5.71 -16.58 -18.67
N ALA A 79 6.42 -15.73 -17.93
CA ALA A 79 7.68 -16.07 -17.31
C ALA A 79 7.62 -15.76 -15.81
N ALA A 80 8.17 -16.64 -14.98
CA ALA A 80 8.20 -16.45 -13.54
C ALA A 80 9.57 -16.82 -12.97
N ALA A 81 10.01 -16.10 -11.94
CA ALA A 81 11.20 -16.46 -11.18
C ALA A 81 11.01 -16.12 -9.71
N ARG A 82 11.72 -16.86 -8.85
CA ARG A 82 11.74 -16.61 -7.40
C ARG A 82 12.65 -15.44 -7.08
N PHE A 83 12.30 -14.70 -6.04
CA PHE A 83 13.17 -13.71 -5.42
C PHE A 83 12.88 -13.63 -3.92
N GLU A 84 13.77 -12.99 -3.17
CA GLU A 84 13.52 -12.70 -1.75
C GLU A 84 12.78 -11.35 -1.64
N SER A 85 11.59 -11.38 -1.04
CA SER A 85 10.80 -10.19 -0.79
C SER A 85 11.11 -9.57 0.57
N VAL A 86 11.00 -8.25 0.70
CA VAL A 86 11.17 -7.48 1.95
C VAL A 86 10.18 -7.85 3.06
N SER A 87 9.06 -8.47 2.71
CA SER A 87 8.01 -8.90 3.63
C SER A 87 7.29 -10.12 3.09
N ARG A 88 6.59 -10.85 3.96
CA ARG A 88 5.69 -11.92 3.51
C ARG A 88 4.56 -11.33 2.66
N ILE A 89 4.22 -12.04 1.59
CA ILE A 89 3.14 -11.69 0.66
C ILE A 89 2.02 -12.68 0.93
N HIS A 90 0.79 -12.20 1.13
CA HIS A 90 -0.39 -13.07 1.21
C HIS A 90 -1.30 -12.79 0.03
N PHE A 91 -1.71 -13.83 -0.68
CA PHE A 91 -2.63 -13.71 -1.81
C PHE A 91 -3.95 -14.46 -1.53
N GLY A 92 -5.09 -13.75 -1.60
CA GLY A 92 -6.41 -14.34 -1.38
C GLY A 92 -6.79 -14.51 0.10
N ARG A 93 -7.82 -15.32 0.38
CA ARG A 93 -8.27 -15.60 1.76
C ARG A 93 -7.35 -16.60 2.46
N PRO A 94 -7.05 -16.43 3.77
CA PRO A 94 -6.30 -17.42 4.56
C PRO A 94 -6.91 -18.83 4.47
N ASP A 95 -8.24 -18.91 4.43
CA ASP A 95 -8.99 -20.17 4.38
C ASP A 95 -9.36 -20.60 2.94
N GLY A 96 -8.94 -19.83 1.93
CA GLY A 96 -9.15 -20.13 0.52
C GLY A 96 -8.23 -21.26 0.07
N ALA A 97 -8.57 -22.50 0.39
CA ALA A 97 -7.71 -23.67 0.17
C ALA A 97 -7.62 -24.15 -1.29
N GLY A 98 -8.36 -23.53 -2.22
CA GLY A 98 -8.40 -23.95 -3.63
C GLY A 98 -7.25 -23.38 -4.48
N PRO A 99 -6.84 -24.08 -5.56
CA PRO A 99 -5.90 -23.53 -6.51
C PRO A 99 -6.49 -22.27 -7.18
N LEU A 100 -5.62 -21.31 -7.43
CA LEU A 100 -5.90 -20.10 -8.18
C LEU A 100 -5.66 -20.38 -9.66
N THR A 101 -6.62 -20.05 -10.53
CA THR A 101 -6.42 -20.20 -11.98
C THR A 101 -5.75 -18.96 -12.55
N VAL A 102 -4.74 -19.17 -13.41
CA VAL A 102 -4.01 -18.09 -14.08
C VAL A 102 -4.25 -18.16 -15.58
N ALA A 103 -4.63 -17.04 -16.16
CA ALA A 103 -4.83 -16.88 -17.60
C ALA A 103 -4.37 -15.49 -18.06
N SER A 104 -4.16 -15.34 -19.37
CA SER A 104 -4.04 -14.02 -20.00
C SER A 104 -5.34 -13.64 -20.68
N GLY A 105 -5.79 -12.39 -20.54
CA GLY A 105 -6.90 -11.82 -21.33
C GLY A 105 -6.68 -10.34 -21.56
N ASP A 106 -6.93 -9.85 -22.78
CA ASP A 106 -6.72 -8.45 -23.19
C ASP A 106 -5.36 -7.87 -22.75
N SER A 107 -4.29 -8.65 -22.95
CA SER A 107 -2.92 -8.31 -22.53
C SER A 107 -2.71 -8.13 -21.03
N ARG A 108 -3.61 -8.65 -20.19
CA ARG A 108 -3.52 -8.65 -18.73
C ARG A 108 -3.41 -10.05 -18.14
N ILE A 109 -2.76 -10.14 -16.98
CA ILE A 109 -2.75 -11.32 -16.11
C ILE A 109 -4.05 -11.33 -15.34
N ILE A 110 -4.76 -12.46 -15.43
CA ILE A 110 -6.00 -12.69 -14.71
C ILE A 110 -5.78 -13.87 -13.77
N ILE A 111 -5.90 -13.61 -12.47
CA ILE A 111 -5.84 -14.61 -11.41
C ILE A 111 -7.22 -14.70 -10.77
N ARG A 112 -7.83 -15.89 -10.75
CA ARG A 112 -9.17 -16.09 -10.16
C ARG A 112 -9.15 -17.21 -9.13
N GLU A 113 -9.86 -17.01 -8.02
CA GLU A 113 -10.16 -18.09 -7.11
C GLU A 113 -11.23 -18.99 -7.74
N THR A 114 -11.03 -20.31 -7.67
CA THR A 114 -11.97 -21.29 -8.24
C THR A 114 -13.40 -21.16 -7.68
N SER A 115 -13.57 -20.52 -6.52
CA SER A 115 -14.86 -20.17 -5.91
C SER A 115 -15.60 -19.00 -6.57
N GLY A 116 -14.99 -18.27 -7.51
CA GLY A 116 -15.60 -17.14 -8.23
C GLY A 116 -15.36 -15.75 -7.64
N ASP A 117 -14.63 -15.64 -6.53
CA ASP A 117 -14.26 -14.37 -5.92
C ASP A 117 -12.94 -13.80 -6.52
N ASP A 118 -12.83 -12.47 -6.59
CA ASP A 118 -11.61 -11.76 -7.04
C ASP A 118 -10.56 -11.72 -5.92
N PRO A 119 -9.41 -12.40 -6.07
CA PRO A 119 -8.42 -12.48 -5.01
C PRO A 119 -7.56 -11.22 -4.98
N SER A 120 -7.75 -10.38 -3.95
CA SER A 120 -6.88 -9.23 -3.71
C SER A 120 -5.58 -9.63 -3.00
N ILE A 121 -4.48 -8.95 -3.35
CA ILE A 121 -3.21 -9.03 -2.62
C ILE A 121 -3.42 -8.38 -1.24
N ARG A 122 -3.05 -9.09 -0.17
CA ARG A 122 -3.06 -8.57 1.20
C ARG A 122 -1.65 -8.59 1.77
N GLU A 123 -1.23 -7.50 2.38
CA GLU A 123 -0.07 -7.54 3.27
C GLU A 123 -0.49 -8.27 4.55
N GLY A 124 0.28 -9.28 4.96
CA GLY A 124 0.00 -9.98 6.22
C GLY A 124 0.44 -9.13 7.40
N ASP A 125 -0.29 -9.24 8.52
CA ASP A 125 -0.01 -8.58 9.80
C ASP A 125 1.30 -9.07 10.48
N GLU A 126 2.09 -9.89 9.81
CA GLU A 126 3.30 -10.46 10.36
C GLU A 126 4.51 -9.56 10.10
N LYS A 127 5.44 -9.54 11.06
CA LYS A 127 6.68 -8.76 11.06
C LYS A 127 7.30 -8.71 9.65
N ARG A 128 7.84 -7.54 9.28
CA ARG A 128 8.57 -7.28 8.01
C ARG A 128 9.83 -8.16 7.90
N THR A 129 9.61 -9.45 7.75
CA THR A 129 10.63 -10.50 7.71
C THR A 129 10.79 -10.90 6.25
N PRO A 130 12.02 -10.83 5.72
CA PRO A 130 12.28 -11.28 4.36
C PRO A 130 11.72 -12.67 4.13
N SER A 131 10.97 -12.82 3.04
CA SER A 131 10.21 -14.02 2.74
C SER A 131 10.29 -14.35 1.26
N PRO A 132 10.28 -15.62 0.86
CA PRO A 132 10.28 -15.98 -0.54
C PRO A 132 9.02 -15.48 -1.26
N ALA A 133 9.21 -14.95 -2.46
CA ALA A 133 8.15 -14.59 -3.39
C ALA A 133 8.54 -15.02 -4.80
N ALA A 134 7.60 -14.96 -5.74
CA ALA A 134 7.92 -15.10 -7.16
C ALA A 134 7.26 -13.98 -7.96
N TRP A 135 7.97 -13.34 -8.88
CA TRP A 135 7.30 -12.46 -9.84
C TRP A 135 6.77 -13.29 -11.01
N LEU A 136 5.69 -12.81 -11.59
CA LEU A 136 5.11 -13.34 -12.83
C LEU A 136 4.98 -12.18 -13.80
N ILE A 137 5.57 -12.32 -14.98
CA ILE A 137 5.44 -11.36 -16.08
C ILE A 137 4.77 -12.02 -17.27
N LEU A 138 3.83 -11.30 -17.88
CA LEU A 138 3.29 -11.61 -19.20
C LEU A 138 4.06 -10.77 -20.20
N SER A 139 4.63 -11.39 -21.23
CA SER A 139 5.45 -10.71 -22.23
C SER A 139 4.99 -11.04 -23.65
N ASP A 140 5.11 -10.07 -24.55
CA ASP A 140 4.90 -10.28 -25.98
C ASP A 140 6.01 -11.19 -26.55
N VAL A 141 5.62 -12.23 -27.27
CA VAL A 141 6.53 -13.25 -27.81
C VAL A 141 7.44 -12.66 -28.89
N LYS A 142 6.94 -11.70 -29.69
CA LYS A 142 7.68 -11.15 -30.84
C LYS A 142 8.72 -10.12 -30.44
N THR A 143 8.49 -9.36 -29.38
CA THR A 143 9.32 -8.24 -28.94
C THR A 143 10.01 -8.51 -27.62
N GLY A 144 9.46 -9.39 -26.78
CA GLY A 144 9.92 -9.65 -25.41
C GLY A 144 9.55 -8.54 -24.43
N ARG A 145 8.74 -7.55 -24.86
CA ARG A 145 8.27 -6.47 -23.98
C ARG A 145 7.28 -7.02 -22.97
N VAL A 146 7.41 -6.59 -21.72
CA VAL A 146 6.44 -6.88 -20.67
C VAL A 146 5.14 -6.15 -21.01
N VAL A 147 4.04 -6.89 -20.99
CA VAL A 147 2.68 -6.35 -21.17
C VAL A 147 1.92 -6.28 -19.85
N ASP A 148 2.29 -7.12 -18.87
CA ASP A 148 1.72 -7.07 -17.53
C ASP A 148 2.66 -7.80 -16.53
N ALA A 149 2.59 -7.45 -15.25
CA ALA A 149 3.42 -7.99 -14.18
C ALA A 149 2.64 -8.08 -12.85
N THR A 150 2.91 -9.13 -12.09
CA THR A 150 2.40 -9.29 -10.72
C THR A 150 3.36 -10.11 -9.87
N ILE A 151 3.00 -10.31 -8.60
CA ILE A 151 3.72 -11.16 -7.66
C ILE A 151 2.83 -12.33 -7.23
N LEU A 152 3.46 -13.48 -7.09
CA LEU A 152 2.88 -14.72 -6.62
C LEU A 152 3.37 -14.99 -5.20
N ASP A 153 2.44 -15.43 -4.36
CA ASP A 153 2.66 -15.95 -3.02
C ASP A 153 2.97 -17.46 -3.12
N PRO A 154 4.20 -17.92 -2.88
CA PRO A 154 4.56 -19.33 -3.01
C PRO A 154 3.83 -20.27 -2.04
N GLU A 155 3.11 -19.75 -1.04
CA GLU A 155 2.25 -20.55 -0.16
C GLU A 155 0.89 -20.89 -0.82
N ARG A 156 0.56 -20.23 -1.94
CA ARG A 156 -0.63 -20.51 -2.75
C ARG A 156 -0.29 -21.38 -3.95
N THR A 157 -1.27 -22.16 -4.42
CA THR A 157 -1.14 -22.94 -5.67
C THR A 157 -1.76 -22.18 -6.84
N TYR A 158 -1.03 -22.07 -7.95
CA TYR A 158 -1.45 -21.41 -9.19
C TYR A 158 -1.49 -22.39 -10.36
N ALA A 159 -2.65 -22.54 -11.01
CA ALA A 159 -2.88 -23.45 -12.13
C ALA A 159 -2.83 -22.71 -13.47
N PHE A 160 -1.93 -23.15 -14.35
CA PHE A 160 -1.67 -22.64 -15.69
C PHE A 160 -2.25 -23.59 -16.75
N ASP A 161 -3.57 -23.75 -16.74
CA ASP A 161 -4.25 -24.70 -17.63
C ASP A 161 -4.45 -24.15 -19.04
N SER A 162 -4.59 -22.82 -19.18
CA SER A 162 -4.94 -22.13 -20.44
C SER A 162 -3.74 -21.59 -21.23
N GLN A 163 -2.59 -21.38 -20.58
CA GLN A 163 -1.35 -20.94 -21.22
C GLN A 163 -0.15 -21.40 -20.40
N ALA A 164 0.93 -21.76 -21.08
CA ALA A 164 2.15 -22.23 -20.41
C ALA A 164 2.87 -21.11 -19.66
N VAL A 165 3.49 -21.46 -18.52
CA VAL A 165 4.43 -20.62 -17.77
C VAL A 165 5.83 -21.21 -17.82
N PHE A 166 6.81 -20.35 -18.09
CA PHE A 166 8.21 -20.69 -18.07
C PHE A 166 8.83 -20.27 -16.74
N TRP A 167 9.25 -21.27 -15.96
CA TRP A 167 9.95 -21.05 -14.71
C TRP A 167 11.43 -20.80 -14.96
N LEU A 168 11.95 -19.65 -14.56
CA LEU A 168 13.33 -19.21 -14.80
C LEU A 168 14.27 -19.52 -13.63
N GLY A 169 13.76 -20.19 -12.60
CA GLY A 169 14.52 -20.61 -11.43
C GLY A 169 14.59 -19.54 -10.34
N ASN A 170 15.67 -19.63 -9.56
CA ASN A 170 15.93 -18.79 -8.38
C ASN A 170 17.18 -17.92 -8.65
N PRO A 171 17.09 -16.88 -9.50
CA PRO A 171 18.21 -15.98 -9.76
C PRO A 171 18.66 -15.27 -8.47
N PRO A 172 19.95 -14.90 -8.33
CA PRO A 172 20.38 -13.98 -7.29
C PRO A 172 19.49 -12.74 -7.25
N GLY A 173 19.13 -12.28 -6.05
CA GLY A 173 18.20 -11.15 -5.88
C GLY A 173 18.65 -9.89 -6.63
N ALA A 174 19.97 -9.67 -6.70
CA ALA A 174 20.52 -8.54 -7.43
C ALA A 174 20.30 -8.61 -8.95
N GLU A 175 20.39 -9.82 -9.53
CA GLU A 175 20.12 -10.09 -10.93
C GLU A 175 18.62 -9.96 -11.23
N SER A 176 17.76 -10.51 -10.37
CA SER A 176 16.30 -10.36 -10.45
C SER A 176 15.88 -8.88 -10.47
N LEU A 177 16.42 -8.07 -9.54
CA LEU A 177 16.11 -6.64 -9.50
C LEU A 177 16.51 -5.94 -10.80
N SER A 178 17.74 -6.15 -11.27
CA SER A 178 18.23 -5.51 -12.50
C SER A 178 17.44 -5.95 -13.73
N PHE A 179 17.03 -7.22 -13.80
CA PHE A 179 16.19 -7.75 -14.88
C PHE A 179 14.81 -7.07 -14.97
N ILE A 180 14.15 -6.86 -13.83
CA ILE A 180 12.87 -6.14 -13.77
C ILE A 180 13.07 -4.64 -14.02
N GLU A 181 14.14 -4.04 -13.50
CA GLU A 181 14.46 -2.62 -13.72
C GLU A 181 14.67 -2.32 -15.21
N THR A 182 15.47 -3.13 -15.92
CA THR A 182 15.69 -2.97 -17.36
C THR A 182 14.38 -3.00 -18.15
N ARG A 183 13.47 -3.91 -17.81
CA ARG A 183 12.15 -4.02 -18.46
C ARG A 183 11.23 -2.85 -18.08
N PHE A 184 11.29 -2.35 -16.85
CA PHE A 184 10.56 -1.17 -16.41
C PHE A 184 10.99 0.09 -17.20
N GLN A 185 12.29 0.24 -17.47
CA GLN A 185 12.81 1.34 -18.28
C GLN A 185 12.43 1.21 -19.77
N ALA A 186 12.29 -0.01 -20.27
CA ALA A 186 11.89 -0.27 -21.66
C ALA A 186 10.37 -0.18 -21.90
N ALA A 187 9.56 -0.27 -20.84
CA ALA A 187 8.10 -0.17 -20.93
C ALA A 187 7.67 1.28 -21.17
N SER A 188 6.82 1.48 -22.18
CA SER A 188 6.27 2.81 -22.52
C SER A 188 4.92 3.07 -21.86
N ASP A 189 4.16 2.02 -21.56
CA ASP A 189 2.83 2.09 -20.98
C ASP A 189 2.92 2.37 -19.46
N PRO A 190 2.40 3.50 -18.95
CA PRO A 190 2.40 3.82 -17.53
C PRO A 190 1.75 2.73 -16.67
N GLU A 191 0.68 2.09 -17.15
CA GLU A 191 -0.06 1.09 -16.38
C GLU A 191 0.77 -0.19 -16.15
N VAL A 192 1.60 -0.55 -17.14
CA VAL A 192 2.57 -1.66 -17.01
C VAL A 192 3.69 -1.27 -16.05
N ARG A 193 4.21 -0.03 -16.18
CA ARG A 193 5.28 0.48 -15.33
C ARG A 193 4.88 0.53 -13.85
N GLU A 194 3.64 0.94 -13.55
CA GLU A 194 3.11 0.94 -12.18
C GLU A 194 3.06 -0.47 -11.56
N ARG A 195 2.65 -1.48 -12.33
CA ARG A 195 2.66 -2.88 -11.89
C ARG A 195 4.08 -3.43 -11.73
N MET A 196 5.01 -3.01 -12.56
CA MET A 196 6.41 -3.34 -12.37
C MET A 196 6.99 -2.67 -11.12
N LEU A 197 6.52 -1.48 -10.72
CA LEU A 197 6.93 -0.86 -9.46
C LEU A 197 6.48 -1.65 -8.24
N LEU A 198 5.33 -2.32 -8.28
CA LEU A 198 4.95 -3.30 -7.26
C LEU A 198 6.05 -4.37 -7.12
N VAL A 199 6.44 -5.01 -8.22
CA VAL A 199 7.48 -6.05 -8.24
C VAL A 199 8.83 -5.52 -7.74
N LEU A 200 9.28 -4.37 -8.24
CA LEU A 200 10.53 -3.73 -7.83
C LEU A 200 10.52 -3.38 -6.33
N SER A 201 9.43 -2.80 -5.83
CA SER A 201 9.31 -2.38 -4.42
C SER A 201 9.40 -3.54 -3.43
N ARG A 202 9.06 -4.76 -3.87
CA ARG A 202 9.08 -5.93 -3.03
C ARG A 202 10.45 -6.57 -2.92
N HIS A 203 11.43 -6.24 -3.76
CA HIS A 203 12.76 -6.88 -3.71
C HIS A 203 13.51 -6.51 -2.42
N ASN A 204 14.05 -7.52 -1.73
CA ASN A 204 14.92 -7.34 -0.56
C ASN A 204 16.34 -6.87 -0.97
N ASP A 205 16.43 -5.68 -1.54
CA ASP A 205 17.68 -5.10 -2.03
C ASP A 205 17.75 -3.60 -1.68
N SER A 206 18.87 -3.19 -1.09
CA SER A 206 19.10 -1.80 -0.65
C SER A 206 19.04 -0.75 -1.78
N ARG A 207 19.18 -1.18 -3.04
CA ARG A 207 19.06 -0.31 -4.23
C ARG A 207 17.64 0.16 -4.49
N VAL A 208 16.62 -0.57 -4.02
CA VAL A 208 15.20 -0.26 -4.25
C VAL A 208 14.83 1.14 -3.77
N TYR A 209 15.32 1.56 -2.60
CA TYR A 209 15.11 2.93 -2.11
C TYR A 209 15.60 3.99 -3.09
N GLY A 210 16.84 3.85 -3.59
CA GLY A 210 17.44 4.81 -4.51
C GLY A 210 16.69 4.87 -5.85
N LEU A 211 16.22 3.72 -6.32
CA LEU A 211 15.39 3.60 -7.52
C LEU A 211 14.05 4.31 -7.37
N LEU A 212 13.27 3.98 -6.33
CA LEU A 212 11.95 4.59 -6.09
C LEU A 212 12.05 6.10 -5.85
N ARG A 213 13.06 6.54 -5.09
CA ARG A 213 13.32 7.98 -4.87
C ARG A 213 13.60 8.70 -6.18
N ARG A 214 14.45 8.14 -7.05
CA ARG A 214 14.77 8.74 -8.37
C ARG A 214 13.53 8.85 -9.24
N ILE A 215 12.75 7.77 -9.36
CA ILE A 215 11.51 7.75 -10.15
C ILE A 215 10.51 8.79 -9.63
N ALA A 216 10.31 8.87 -8.31
CA ALA A 216 9.43 9.87 -7.72
C ALA A 216 9.84 11.32 -8.08
N LEU A 217 11.14 11.62 -8.15
CA LEU A 217 11.66 12.96 -8.44
C LEU A 217 11.71 13.28 -9.93
N GLU A 218 12.02 12.30 -10.77
CA GLU A 218 12.52 12.56 -12.14
C GLU A 218 11.67 11.93 -13.25
N ASP A 219 10.76 10.99 -12.95
CA ASP A 219 9.97 10.36 -14.00
C ASP A 219 9.04 11.36 -14.70
N ARG A 220 8.84 11.18 -16.00
CA ARG A 220 7.98 12.06 -16.80
C ARG A 220 6.49 11.77 -16.65
N GLU A 221 6.14 10.53 -16.28
CA GLU A 221 4.75 10.09 -16.18
C GLU A 221 4.24 10.27 -14.74
N MET A 222 3.25 11.14 -14.55
CA MET A 222 2.74 11.52 -13.21
C MET A 222 2.28 10.30 -12.39
N ASP A 223 1.56 9.37 -13.01
CA ASP A 223 1.06 8.17 -12.32
C ASP A 223 2.21 7.27 -11.83
N VAL A 224 3.26 7.14 -12.63
CA VAL A 224 4.48 6.40 -12.26
C VAL A 224 5.19 7.07 -11.08
N ARG A 225 5.28 8.41 -11.06
CA ARG A 225 5.84 9.15 -9.92
C ARG A 225 5.03 8.93 -8.65
N ARG A 226 3.69 9.01 -8.73
CA ARG A 226 2.78 8.80 -7.60
C ARG A 226 2.90 7.37 -7.05
N SER A 227 2.98 6.38 -7.94
CA SER A 227 3.21 4.98 -7.58
C SER A 227 4.56 4.81 -6.88
N ALA A 228 5.62 5.45 -7.37
CA ALA A 228 6.94 5.41 -6.72
C ALA A 228 6.92 6.04 -5.30
N VAL A 229 6.22 7.16 -5.11
CA VAL A 229 6.03 7.77 -3.77
C VAL A 229 5.26 6.83 -2.84
N PHE A 230 4.20 6.19 -3.33
CA PHE A 230 3.44 5.21 -2.56
C PHE A 230 4.34 4.05 -2.10
N TRP A 231 5.08 3.44 -3.04
CA TRP A 231 5.96 2.32 -2.72
C TRP A 231 7.11 2.74 -1.79
N LEU A 232 7.66 3.95 -1.93
CA LEU A 232 8.64 4.48 -0.98
C LEU A 232 8.07 4.59 0.44
N GLY A 233 6.78 4.90 0.59
CA GLY A 233 6.06 4.89 1.86
C GLY A 233 5.95 3.52 2.52
N THR A 234 5.92 2.43 1.74
CA THR A 234 5.67 1.08 2.25
C THR A 234 6.94 0.25 2.47
N ILE A 235 8.04 0.53 1.76
CA ILE A 235 9.28 -0.25 1.94
C ILE A 235 9.86 -0.12 3.36
N PRO A 236 10.48 -1.18 3.92
CA PRO A 236 11.16 -1.13 5.22
C PRO A 236 12.52 -0.43 5.21
N ASP A 237 12.69 0.63 4.41
CA ASP A 237 13.95 1.37 4.36
C ASP A 237 13.96 2.55 5.36
N PRO A 238 14.91 2.63 6.30
CA PRO A 238 14.96 3.72 7.28
C PRO A 238 15.24 5.10 6.65
N ARG A 239 15.71 5.16 5.40
CA ARG A 239 15.91 6.40 4.65
C ARG A 239 14.61 6.94 4.05
N ALA A 240 13.53 6.16 4.02
CA ALA A 240 12.26 6.53 3.39
C ALA A 240 11.64 7.83 3.96
N PRO A 241 11.54 8.05 5.29
CA PRO A 241 11.00 9.32 5.81
C PRO A 241 11.76 10.56 5.33
N ALA A 242 13.10 10.49 5.30
CA ALA A 242 13.94 11.58 4.81
C ALA A 242 13.76 11.80 3.30
N GLY A 243 13.67 10.72 2.52
CA GLY A 243 13.41 10.79 1.07
C GLY A 243 12.03 11.38 0.75
N LEU A 244 10.99 10.96 1.47
CA LEU A 244 9.64 11.52 1.34
C LEU A 244 9.62 13.03 1.67
N LYS A 245 10.25 13.43 2.77
CA LYS A 245 10.40 14.85 3.12
C LYS A 245 11.10 15.65 2.02
N GLU A 246 12.14 15.10 1.42
CA GLU A 246 12.85 15.73 0.32
C GLU A 246 11.94 15.90 -0.90
N ILE A 247 11.24 14.84 -1.32
CA ILE A 247 10.29 14.88 -2.44
C ILE A 247 9.24 15.97 -2.20
N TYR A 248 8.63 16.01 -1.01
CA TYR A 248 7.64 17.02 -0.65
C TYR A 248 8.16 18.46 -0.79
N ARG A 249 9.44 18.68 -0.44
CA ARG A 249 10.08 20.00 -0.48
C ARG A 249 10.44 20.43 -1.90
N LEU A 250 10.90 19.49 -2.72
CA LEU A 250 11.37 19.76 -4.08
C LEU A 250 10.22 19.85 -5.08
N ASP A 251 9.16 19.08 -4.88
CA ASP A 251 8.03 19.04 -5.78
C ASP A 251 7.05 20.20 -5.55
N ARG A 252 6.47 20.70 -6.63
CA ARG A 252 5.45 21.75 -6.62
C ARG A 252 4.07 21.23 -6.99
N ASP A 253 3.99 20.01 -7.52
CA ASP A 253 2.74 19.39 -7.93
C ASP A 253 1.90 19.00 -6.69
N PRO A 254 0.66 19.49 -6.57
CA PRO A 254 -0.21 19.18 -5.44
C PRO A 254 -0.52 17.68 -5.30
N GLU A 255 -0.63 16.92 -6.40
CA GLU A 255 -0.94 15.48 -6.35
C GLU A 255 0.24 14.68 -5.78
N ILE A 256 1.47 15.09 -6.10
CA ILE A 256 2.67 14.47 -5.50
C ILE A 256 2.75 14.82 -4.02
N LYS A 257 2.53 16.08 -3.63
CA LYS A 257 2.53 16.48 -2.22
C LYS A 257 1.48 15.72 -1.42
N GLU A 258 0.27 15.60 -1.95
CA GLU A 258 -0.81 14.81 -1.36
C GLU A 258 -0.37 13.35 -1.17
N ARG A 259 0.23 12.76 -2.22
CA ARG A 259 0.72 11.39 -2.19
C ARG A 259 1.84 11.19 -1.17
N VAL A 260 2.72 12.17 -0.99
CA VAL A 260 3.78 12.12 0.02
C VAL A 260 3.19 12.19 1.44
N VAL A 261 2.21 13.07 1.67
CA VAL A 261 1.50 13.14 2.96
C VAL A 261 0.86 11.79 3.31
N PHE A 262 0.23 11.13 2.32
CA PHE A 262 -0.27 9.77 2.49
C PHE A 262 0.85 8.76 2.77
N ALA A 263 1.94 8.78 1.99
CA ALA A 263 3.06 7.87 2.20
C ALA A 263 3.69 8.00 3.60
N LEU A 264 3.81 9.23 4.13
CA LEU A 264 4.26 9.49 5.50
C LEU A 264 3.26 8.95 6.56
N SER A 265 1.97 8.88 6.25
CA SER A 265 0.96 8.37 7.19
C SER A 265 1.08 6.86 7.41
N LEU A 266 1.42 6.12 6.35
CA LEU A 266 1.65 4.66 6.37
C LEU A 266 2.89 4.25 7.19
N ARG A 267 3.77 5.21 7.49
CA ARG A 267 5.06 4.98 8.15
C ARG A 267 4.93 5.01 9.69
N PRO A 268 5.39 3.98 10.41
CA PRO A 268 5.32 3.97 11.88
C PRO A 268 6.39 4.87 12.55
N GLU A 269 7.43 5.27 11.81
CA GLU A 269 8.57 6.00 12.37
C GLU A 269 8.19 7.38 12.90
N LYS A 270 8.81 7.78 14.02
CA LYS A 270 8.57 9.06 14.68
C LYS A 270 8.87 10.23 13.75
N GLU A 271 9.90 10.12 12.93
CA GLU A 271 10.32 11.11 11.95
C GLU A 271 9.20 11.41 10.94
N ALA A 272 8.45 10.39 10.50
CA ALA A 272 7.32 10.57 9.59
C ALA A 272 6.16 11.31 10.27
N VAL A 273 5.88 10.99 11.55
CA VAL A 273 4.88 11.69 12.36
C VAL A 273 5.27 13.15 12.54
N LEU A 274 6.53 13.44 12.86
CA LEU A 274 7.03 14.80 13.05
C LEU A 274 6.94 15.63 11.76
N GLU A 275 7.18 15.01 10.60
CA GLU A 275 7.02 15.70 9.32
C GLU A 275 5.55 15.99 9.00
N LEU A 276 4.63 15.06 9.28
CA LEU A 276 3.18 15.33 9.20
C LEU A 276 2.74 16.47 10.12
N ILE A 277 3.26 16.51 11.36
CA ILE A 277 3.00 17.61 12.30
C ILE A 277 3.52 18.94 11.75
N ARG A 278 4.72 18.95 11.13
CA ARG A 278 5.27 20.15 10.49
C ARG A 278 4.35 20.63 9.36
N ILE A 279 3.92 19.73 8.47
CA ILE A 279 3.02 20.06 7.36
C ILE A 279 1.71 20.65 7.90
N ALA A 280 1.05 19.95 8.84
CA ALA A 280 -0.20 20.41 9.43
C ALA A 280 -0.12 21.82 10.03
N ARG A 281 1.00 22.17 10.68
CA ARG A 281 1.14 23.45 11.42
C ARG A 281 1.74 24.59 10.60
N LYS A 282 2.59 24.30 9.61
CA LYS A 282 3.48 25.31 9.01
C LYS A 282 3.51 25.31 7.50
N ASP A 283 2.82 24.40 6.82
CA ASP A 283 2.79 24.45 5.37
C ASP A 283 2.09 25.73 4.88
N ALA A 284 2.48 26.21 3.69
CA ALA A 284 1.84 27.37 3.09
C ALA A 284 0.55 26.98 2.33
N ASP A 285 0.41 25.69 1.97
CA ASP A 285 -0.78 25.17 1.29
C ASP A 285 -1.80 24.63 2.30
N ASP A 286 -2.94 25.29 2.42
CA ASP A 286 -4.00 24.85 3.34
C ASP A 286 -4.59 23.49 3.02
N SER A 287 -4.56 23.06 1.75
CA SER A 287 -4.96 21.71 1.37
C SER A 287 -4.03 20.67 1.97
N ALA A 288 -2.71 20.90 1.87
CA ALA A 288 -1.71 20.03 2.46
C ALA A 288 -1.82 19.99 3.99
N ARG A 289 -2.07 21.14 4.62
CA ARG A 289 -2.30 21.22 6.08
C ARG A 289 -3.51 20.39 6.52
N ARG A 290 -4.65 20.54 5.82
CA ARG A 290 -5.87 19.77 6.11
C ARG A 290 -5.67 18.27 5.91
N ASN A 291 -4.98 17.88 4.85
CA ASN A 291 -4.66 16.47 4.59
C ASN A 291 -3.76 15.89 5.70
N ALA A 292 -2.72 16.61 6.11
CA ALA A 292 -1.86 16.19 7.22
C ALA A 292 -2.64 16.08 8.55
N VAL A 293 -3.55 17.00 8.84
CA VAL A 293 -4.45 16.91 10.01
C VAL A 293 -5.32 15.65 9.96
N PHE A 294 -5.89 15.33 8.80
CA PHE A 294 -6.66 14.10 8.63
C PHE A 294 -5.83 12.86 8.97
N TRP A 295 -4.63 12.74 8.40
CA TRP A 295 -3.75 11.59 8.65
C TRP A 295 -3.21 11.54 10.07
N LEU A 296 -2.99 12.67 10.75
CA LEU A 296 -2.68 12.68 12.18
C LEU A 296 -3.81 12.06 13.01
N GLY A 297 -5.08 12.32 12.64
CA GLY A 297 -6.24 11.64 13.23
C GLY A 297 -6.17 10.13 13.05
N GLN A 298 -5.94 9.66 11.82
CA GLN A 298 -5.83 8.23 11.50
C GLN A 298 -4.67 7.53 12.23
N LYS A 299 -3.54 8.22 12.43
CA LYS A 299 -2.38 7.66 13.13
C LYS A 299 -2.61 7.48 14.64
N ALA A 300 -3.43 8.35 15.25
CA ALA A 300 -3.79 8.29 16.67
C ALA A 300 -2.63 8.14 17.69
N SER A 301 -1.39 8.45 17.29
CA SER A 301 -0.22 8.42 18.19
C SER A 301 -0.30 9.52 19.25
N ALA A 302 0.43 9.39 20.35
CA ALA A 302 0.42 10.42 21.41
C ALA A 302 0.88 11.79 20.87
N GLU A 303 1.88 11.79 19.97
CA GLU A 303 2.36 12.98 19.27
C GLU A 303 1.30 13.55 18.33
N SER A 304 0.59 12.70 17.58
CA SER A 304 -0.50 13.13 16.70
C SER A 304 -1.64 13.77 17.48
N VAL A 305 -2.08 13.14 18.58
CA VAL A 305 -3.14 13.66 19.45
C VAL A 305 -2.75 15.01 20.05
N ARG A 306 -1.50 15.15 20.52
CA ARG A 306 -0.97 16.43 21.02
C ARG A 306 -0.97 17.50 19.93
N ALA A 307 -0.52 17.16 18.72
CA ALA A 307 -0.51 18.10 17.60
C ALA A 307 -1.92 18.56 17.20
N LEU A 308 -2.91 17.67 17.20
CA LEU A 308 -4.31 18.02 16.94
C LEU A 308 -4.83 19.00 17.99
N LYS A 309 -4.56 18.74 19.28
CA LYS A 309 -4.92 19.66 20.38
C LYS A 309 -4.28 21.03 20.19
N ASP A 310 -2.99 21.08 19.91
CA ASP A 310 -2.27 22.33 19.68
C ASP A 310 -2.87 23.16 18.52
N ILE A 311 -3.28 22.50 17.42
CA ILE A 311 -3.90 23.15 16.26
C ILE A 311 -5.25 23.76 16.66
N ILE A 312 -6.06 23.03 17.43
CA ILE A 312 -7.37 23.50 17.91
C ILE A 312 -7.19 24.75 18.78
N GLU A 313 -6.25 24.71 19.72
CA GLU A 313 -6.05 25.77 20.74
C GLU A 313 -5.29 27.00 20.22
N SER A 314 -4.58 26.88 19.09
CA SER A 314 -3.73 27.96 18.54
C SER A 314 -4.51 29.25 18.26
N PRO A 315 -4.22 30.39 18.93
CA PRO A 315 -5.03 31.61 18.82
C PRO A 315 -5.13 32.20 17.41
N GLY A 316 -4.07 32.07 16.59
CA GLY A 316 -4.02 32.60 15.22
C GLY A 316 -4.40 31.60 14.13
N GLU A 317 -4.79 30.38 14.51
CA GLU A 317 -5.08 29.32 13.54
C GLU A 317 -6.45 29.49 12.88
N GLU A 318 -6.52 29.15 11.60
CA GLU A 318 -7.73 29.30 10.80
C GLU A 318 -8.87 28.45 11.34
N ARG A 319 -10.05 29.04 11.41
CA ARG A 319 -11.26 28.38 11.90
C ARG A 319 -11.52 27.04 11.20
N GLN A 320 -11.32 26.98 9.88
CA GLN A 320 -11.56 25.76 9.11
C GLN A 320 -10.56 24.65 9.45
N LEU A 321 -9.29 24.98 9.68
CA LEU A 321 -8.30 23.98 10.10
C LEU A 321 -8.57 23.48 11.53
N LYS A 322 -9.00 24.37 12.44
CA LYS A 322 -9.45 23.97 13.78
C LYS A 322 -10.63 23.00 13.72
N GLU A 323 -11.64 23.31 12.92
CA GLU A 323 -12.81 22.44 12.74
C GLU A 323 -12.43 21.08 12.11
N GLN A 324 -11.46 21.06 11.20
CA GLN A 324 -10.87 19.83 10.66
C GLN A 324 -10.11 19.04 11.73
N ALA A 325 -9.36 19.70 12.61
CA ALA A 325 -8.68 19.04 13.71
C ALA A 325 -9.66 18.46 14.74
N VAL A 326 -10.78 19.14 15.02
CA VAL A 326 -11.87 18.58 15.85
C VAL A 326 -12.48 17.34 15.18
N PHE A 327 -12.67 17.36 13.86
CA PHE A 327 -13.08 16.15 13.13
C PHE A 327 -12.03 15.03 13.25
N ALA A 328 -10.74 15.32 13.07
CA ALA A 328 -9.69 14.33 13.25
C ALA A 328 -9.68 13.72 14.67
N VAL A 329 -9.96 14.53 15.71
CA VAL A 329 -10.14 14.05 17.09
C VAL A 329 -11.32 13.10 17.21
N SER A 330 -12.43 13.30 16.47
CA SER A 330 -13.57 12.39 16.51
C SER A 330 -13.32 11.03 15.85
N GLN A 331 -12.26 10.92 15.05
CA GLN A 331 -11.83 9.66 14.43
C GLN A 331 -10.85 8.87 15.30
N LEU A 332 -10.43 9.41 16.46
CA LEU A 332 -9.61 8.69 17.42
C LEU A 332 -10.40 7.56 18.10
N PRO A 333 -9.73 6.58 18.73
CA PRO A 333 -10.39 5.62 19.61
C PRO A 333 -11.30 6.31 20.64
N PRO A 334 -12.53 5.81 20.90
CA PRO A 334 -13.53 6.48 21.72
C PRO A 334 -13.03 6.93 23.10
N GLU A 335 -12.19 6.11 23.74
CA GLU A 335 -11.58 6.37 25.05
C GLU A 335 -10.69 7.62 25.09
N ARG A 336 -10.21 8.07 23.93
CA ARG A 336 -9.47 9.34 23.76
C ARG A 336 -10.36 10.43 23.17
N ALA A 337 -11.16 10.09 22.16
CA ALA A 337 -11.99 11.04 21.43
C ALA A 337 -13.02 11.72 22.34
N VAL A 338 -13.79 10.93 23.10
CA VAL A 338 -14.93 11.42 23.90
C VAL A 338 -14.48 12.43 24.98
N PRO A 339 -13.48 12.13 25.84
CA PRO A 339 -13.02 13.10 26.83
C PRO A 339 -12.48 14.40 26.21
N MET A 340 -11.74 14.30 25.10
CA MET A 340 -11.19 15.47 24.42
C MET A 340 -12.27 16.35 23.80
N LEU A 341 -13.27 15.75 23.14
CA LEU A 341 -14.36 16.52 22.56
C LEU A 341 -15.23 17.18 23.65
N ILE A 342 -15.44 16.53 24.80
CA ILE A 342 -16.12 17.13 25.96
C ILE A 342 -15.36 18.35 26.46
N ASP A 343 -14.04 18.24 26.62
CA ASP A 343 -13.19 19.36 27.02
C ASP A 343 -13.31 20.53 26.03
N ILE A 344 -13.12 20.26 24.72
CA ILE A 344 -13.25 21.27 23.66
C ILE A 344 -14.64 21.93 23.70
N ALA A 345 -15.72 21.15 23.86
CA ALA A 345 -17.08 21.66 23.92
C ALA A 345 -17.34 22.55 25.14
N ARG A 346 -16.65 22.34 26.27
CA ARG A 346 -16.79 23.16 27.48
C ARG A 346 -15.90 24.39 27.48
N THR A 347 -14.65 24.26 27.04
CA THR A 347 -13.59 25.23 27.36
C THR A 347 -13.14 26.08 26.18
N HIS A 348 -13.36 25.63 24.94
CA HIS A 348 -12.79 26.31 23.79
C HIS A 348 -13.41 27.69 23.55
N ARG A 349 -12.57 28.72 23.30
CA ARG A 349 -13.03 30.13 23.18
C ARG A 349 -13.94 30.37 21.96
N SER A 350 -13.64 29.75 20.82
CA SER A 350 -14.48 29.84 19.61
C SER A 350 -15.76 29.03 19.73
N SER A 351 -16.91 29.68 19.56
CA SER A 351 -18.22 29.03 19.56
C SER A 351 -18.41 28.07 18.38
N SER A 352 -17.78 28.33 17.22
CA SER A 352 -17.88 27.41 16.07
C SER A 352 -17.16 26.08 16.36
N VAL A 353 -16.01 26.15 17.01
CA VAL A 353 -15.23 24.97 17.43
C VAL A 353 -15.99 24.19 18.51
N ARG A 354 -16.58 24.87 19.51
CA ARG A 354 -17.46 24.20 20.51
C ARG A 354 -18.64 23.49 19.83
N LYS A 355 -19.33 24.16 18.90
CA LYS A 355 -20.44 23.58 18.12
C LYS A 355 -19.99 22.35 17.33
N LYS A 356 -18.81 22.40 16.71
CA LYS A 356 -18.25 21.26 15.95
C LYS A 356 -17.92 20.07 16.87
N ALA A 357 -17.41 20.33 18.07
CA ALA A 357 -17.15 19.28 19.07
C ALA A 357 -18.46 18.64 19.56
N LEU A 358 -19.48 19.45 19.88
CA LEU A 358 -20.82 18.95 20.24
C LEU A 358 -21.44 18.11 19.11
N PHE A 359 -21.33 18.56 17.86
CA PHE A 359 -21.82 17.83 16.69
C PHE A 359 -21.19 16.42 16.62
N TRP A 360 -19.86 16.33 16.73
CA TRP A 360 -19.17 15.04 16.67
C TRP A 360 -19.39 14.17 17.89
N LEU A 361 -19.52 14.75 19.10
CA LEU A 361 -19.96 14.00 20.29
C LEU A 361 -21.32 13.35 20.06
N GLY A 362 -22.25 14.05 19.42
CA GLY A 362 -23.56 13.49 19.09
C GLY A 362 -23.51 12.29 18.14
N GLN A 363 -22.42 12.12 17.37
CA GLN A 363 -22.23 10.97 16.49
C GLN A 363 -21.61 9.76 17.19
N THR A 364 -21.13 9.91 18.43
CA THR A 364 -20.44 8.83 19.15
C THR A 364 -21.39 7.81 19.77
N GLY A 365 -22.63 8.20 20.11
CA GLY A 365 -23.54 7.39 20.91
C GLY A 365 -23.09 7.17 22.36
N ASP A 366 -22.03 7.85 22.82
CA ASP A 366 -21.47 7.68 24.16
C ASP A 366 -22.39 8.33 25.23
N PRO A 367 -22.74 7.63 26.33
CA PRO A 367 -23.55 8.20 27.41
C PRO A 367 -22.99 9.48 28.03
N ALA A 368 -21.66 9.68 28.02
CA ALA A 368 -21.04 10.91 28.50
C ALA A 368 -21.38 12.12 27.62
N ALA A 369 -21.61 11.92 26.32
CA ALA A 369 -22.08 12.97 25.42
C ALA A 369 -23.50 13.41 25.80
N LEU A 370 -24.40 12.45 26.07
CA LEU A 370 -25.77 12.74 26.52
C LEU A 370 -25.76 13.54 27.83
N LYS A 371 -24.98 13.08 28.81
CA LYS A 371 -24.83 13.79 30.10
C LYS A 371 -24.34 15.23 29.91
N LEU A 372 -23.37 15.46 29.01
CA LEU A 372 -22.93 16.81 28.68
C LEU A 372 -24.06 17.65 28.07
N PHE A 373 -24.84 17.09 27.14
CA PHE A 373 -25.94 17.82 26.51
C PHE A 373 -27.03 18.19 27.51
N GLU A 374 -27.40 17.28 28.42
CA GLU A 374 -28.32 17.57 29.52
C GLU A 374 -27.80 18.72 30.40
N GLU A 375 -26.53 18.67 30.83
CA GLU A 375 -25.92 19.73 31.64
C GLU A 375 -25.93 21.10 30.94
N ILE A 376 -25.67 21.15 29.62
CA ILE A 376 -25.67 22.38 28.84
C ILE A 376 -27.08 22.93 28.67
N LEU A 377 -28.07 22.07 28.38
CA LEU A 377 -29.45 22.48 28.11
C LEU A 377 -30.23 22.85 29.39
N LEU A 378 -29.85 22.28 30.53
CA LEU A 378 -30.48 22.56 31.83
C LEU A 378 -29.84 23.74 32.58
N LYS A 379 -28.67 24.23 32.14
CA LYS A 379 -28.10 25.48 32.66
C LYS A 379 -28.94 26.67 32.18
N LYS A 380 -29.75 27.22 33.10
CA LYS A 380 -30.46 28.49 32.94
C LYS A 380 -29.50 29.68 32.98
#